data_AF-A0AAY5JXK6-F1
#
_entry.id   AF-A0AAY5JXK6-F1
#
_cell.length_a   1.000
_cell.length_b   1.000
_cell.length_c   1.000
_cell.angle_alpha   90.00
_cell.angle_beta   90.00
_cell.angle_gamma   90.00
#
_symmetry.space_group_name_H-M   'P 1'
#
loop_
_entity.id
_entity.type
_entity.pdbx_description
1 polymer ?
#
loop_
_entity_poly.entity_id
_entity_poly.type
_entity_poly.pdbx_seq_one_letter_code
_entity_poly.pdbx_strand_id
1 'polypeptide(L)'
;MDQQEVLLDQDQLCCSVCLDLLKEPVTIPCGHSYCLSCIEGYWDQDDLKGVYSCPQCRQTFTPRPILRKNNMLAEVVEKLKTGLQTASPVLCCAGPGDVVCDFCTGTRKQKALMSCLVCLASYCESHLQPHYESSAFKKHKLIKATTQLQEKICSHHDKLLEVFCRTDQQCICLLCSLGEHKGHDTVSATAERTEKQRQLGISQQKVHQRVQEREKEVKEVQQAMESLKLLESHPCKSWATCRHLLYLRTAQPCSIKCSCPLYLRTDQPCSIKCSCPFYLRTDQPCSIKCSCPFYLRTDQPCSIKCSCPFYFRTDQPCSIKCSCPFYLRTDQPCSIKCSCPLYLRTDKPCSIKCSCPLYLRTDQPCSIKCSCPLYLRTDQPCSIKCSCPFYLRTAR
;
A
#
# COMPACT_ATOMS: atom_id res chain seq x y z
N MET A 1 -8.01 -21.35 -51.87
CA MET A 1 -9.48 -21.38 -51.93
C MET A 1 -9.97 -20.96 -50.56
N ASP A 2 -10.29 -19.67 -50.44
CA ASP A 2 -10.81 -19.08 -49.22
C ASP A 2 -12.18 -19.69 -48.90
N GLN A 3 -12.32 -20.22 -47.68
CA GLN A 3 -13.63 -20.60 -47.15
C GLN A 3 -14.34 -19.32 -46.74
N GLN A 4 -15.30 -18.93 -47.57
CA GLN A 4 -16.24 -17.86 -47.32
C GLN A 4 -17.15 -18.28 -46.17
N GLU A 5 -16.88 -17.81 -44.95
CA GLU A 5 -17.81 -17.89 -43.82
C GLU A 5 -19.08 -17.11 -44.21
N VAL A 6 -20.12 -17.85 -44.58
CA VAL A 6 -21.47 -17.33 -44.73
C VAL A 6 -21.97 -16.99 -43.32
N LEU A 7 -22.04 -15.70 -42.99
CA LEU A 7 -22.79 -15.21 -41.84
C LEU A 7 -24.26 -15.60 -42.04
N LEU A 8 -24.65 -16.75 -41.49
CA LEU A 8 -26.03 -17.18 -41.44
C LEU A 8 -26.79 -16.27 -40.48
N ASP A 9 -27.77 -15.54 -41.01
CA ASP A 9 -28.65 -14.66 -40.26
C ASP A 9 -29.43 -15.45 -39.21
N GLN A 10 -29.15 -15.19 -37.92
CA GLN A 10 -29.64 -16.00 -36.79
C GLN A 10 -31.18 -16.00 -36.69
N ASP A 11 -31.82 -14.96 -37.22
CA ASP A 11 -33.28 -14.80 -37.24
C ASP A 11 -33.99 -15.82 -38.13
N GLN A 12 -33.30 -16.42 -39.10
CA GLN A 12 -33.88 -17.44 -39.99
C GLN A 12 -34.05 -18.81 -39.31
N LEU A 13 -33.48 -19.00 -38.12
CA LEU A 13 -33.49 -20.28 -37.39
C LEU A 13 -34.32 -20.24 -36.11
N CYS A 14 -35.10 -19.18 -35.92
CA CYS A 14 -36.01 -19.01 -34.79
C CYS A 14 -37.42 -19.50 -35.15
N CYS A 15 -38.06 -20.19 -34.22
CA CYS A 15 -39.45 -20.61 -34.35
C CYS A 15 -40.37 -19.40 -34.17
N SER A 16 -41.25 -19.11 -35.14
CA SER A 16 -42.14 -17.93 -35.02
C SER A 16 -43.27 -18.08 -33.98
N VAL A 17 -43.42 -19.26 -33.36
CA VAL A 17 -44.44 -19.53 -32.33
C VAL A 17 -43.88 -19.27 -30.93
N CYS A 18 -42.74 -19.88 -30.59
CA CYS A 18 -42.10 -19.69 -29.29
C CYS A 18 -41.02 -18.59 -29.27
N LEU A 19 -40.66 -18.07 -30.45
CA LEU A 19 -39.62 -17.04 -30.66
C LEU A 19 -38.22 -17.44 -30.17
N ASP A 20 -37.99 -18.75 -29.98
CA ASP A 20 -36.70 -19.34 -29.61
C ASP A 20 -36.09 -20.11 -30.80
N LEU A 21 -34.78 -20.37 -30.71
CA LEU A 21 -34.06 -21.25 -31.64
C LEU A 21 -34.77 -22.62 -31.76
N LEU A 22 -34.94 -23.11 -32.99
CA LEU A 22 -35.73 -24.30 -33.29
C LEU A 22 -35.28 -25.53 -32.47
N LYS A 23 -36.21 -26.12 -31.70
CA LYS A 23 -36.04 -27.39 -30.99
C LYS A 23 -36.76 -28.47 -31.78
N GLU A 24 -36.00 -29.45 -32.27
CA GLU A 24 -36.52 -30.48 -33.18
C GLU A 24 -37.27 -29.86 -34.37
N PRO A 25 -36.56 -29.10 -35.22
CA PRO A 25 -37.17 -28.35 -36.31
C PRO A 25 -37.97 -29.28 -37.22
N VAL A 26 -39.18 -28.87 -37.55
CA VAL A 26 -40.03 -29.48 -38.57
C VAL A 26 -40.36 -28.44 -39.62
N THR A 27 -40.29 -28.82 -40.89
CA THR A 27 -40.65 -27.96 -42.01
C THR A 27 -41.97 -28.43 -42.56
N ILE A 28 -42.99 -27.56 -42.54
CA ILE A 28 -44.31 -27.85 -43.09
C ILE A 28 -44.35 -27.56 -44.61
N PRO A 29 -45.35 -28.05 -45.38
CA PRO A 29 -45.32 -27.99 -46.84
C PRO A 29 -45.19 -26.59 -47.47
N CYS A 30 -45.55 -25.52 -46.75
CA CYS A 30 -45.35 -24.15 -47.20
C CYS A 30 -43.90 -23.64 -47.04
N GLY A 31 -42.97 -24.47 -46.55
CA GLY A 31 -41.56 -24.14 -46.38
C GLY A 31 -41.20 -23.46 -45.05
N HIS A 32 -42.18 -23.11 -44.21
CA HIS A 32 -41.93 -22.56 -42.87
C HIS A 32 -41.53 -23.66 -41.88
N SER A 33 -40.65 -23.31 -40.95
CA SER A 33 -40.11 -24.25 -39.97
C SER A 33 -40.44 -23.85 -38.54
N TYR A 34 -40.80 -24.83 -37.72
CA TYR A 34 -41.22 -24.66 -36.32
C TYR A 34 -40.58 -25.72 -35.43
N CYS A 35 -40.62 -25.52 -34.12
CA CYS A 35 -40.39 -26.63 -33.19
C CYS A 35 -41.54 -27.64 -33.33
N LEU A 36 -41.23 -28.94 -33.31
CA LEU A 36 -42.24 -30.01 -33.40
C LEU A 36 -43.42 -29.76 -32.44
N SER A 37 -43.13 -29.55 -31.16
CA SER A 37 -44.15 -29.31 -30.13
C SER A 37 -44.95 -28.03 -30.33
N CYS A 38 -44.35 -27.00 -30.94
CA CYS A 38 -45.02 -25.71 -31.16
C CYS A 38 -46.08 -25.80 -32.26
N ILE A 39 -45.78 -26.50 -33.36
CA ILE A 39 -46.74 -26.65 -34.45
C ILE A 39 -47.81 -27.70 -34.11
N GLU A 40 -47.45 -28.76 -33.38
CA GLU A 40 -48.42 -29.72 -32.84
C GLU A 40 -49.39 -29.02 -31.90
N GLY A 41 -48.88 -28.31 -30.88
CA GLY A 41 -49.73 -27.59 -29.94
C GLY A 41 -50.55 -26.46 -30.57
N TYR A 42 -50.11 -25.88 -31.70
CA TYR A 42 -50.90 -24.90 -32.46
C TYR A 42 -52.06 -25.57 -33.22
N TRP A 43 -51.82 -26.73 -33.83
CA TRP A 43 -52.86 -27.48 -34.53
C TRP A 43 -53.84 -28.18 -33.58
N ASP A 44 -53.38 -28.65 -32.43
CA ASP A 44 -54.20 -29.35 -31.43
C ASP A 44 -55.25 -28.42 -30.78
N GLN A 45 -55.05 -27.09 -30.83
CA GLN A 45 -56.03 -26.11 -30.32
C GLN A 45 -57.32 -26.04 -31.15
N ASP A 46 -57.26 -26.38 -32.43
CA ASP A 46 -58.36 -26.22 -33.41
C ASP A 46 -58.69 -27.54 -34.14
N ASP A 47 -58.29 -28.70 -33.57
CA ASP A 47 -58.40 -30.04 -34.16
C ASP A 47 -59.85 -30.39 -34.59
N LEU A 48 -60.85 -29.78 -33.93
CA LEU A 48 -62.28 -29.92 -34.23
C LEU A 48 -62.71 -29.34 -35.60
N LYS A 49 -61.95 -28.39 -36.17
CA LYS A 49 -62.27 -27.76 -37.47
C LYS A 49 -61.76 -28.56 -38.67
N GLY A 50 -60.86 -29.52 -38.46
CA GLY A 50 -60.28 -30.37 -39.51
C GLY A 50 -59.43 -29.63 -40.56
N VAL A 51 -59.18 -28.32 -40.39
CA VAL A 51 -58.40 -27.46 -41.28
C VAL A 51 -57.21 -26.91 -40.51
N TYR A 52 -56.00 -27.21 -40.98
CA TYR A 52 -54.76 -26.87 -40.31
C TYR A 52 -54.07 -25.72 -41.01
N SER A 53 -53.75 -24.62 -40.32
CA SER A 53 -53.11 -23.46 -40.95
C SER A 53 -51.66 -23.27 -40.51
N CYS A 54 -50.84 -22.70 -41.39
CA CYS A 54 -49.51 -22.19 -41.08
C CYS A 54 -49.59 -20.91 -40.22
N PRO A 55 -48.91 -20.82 -39.08
CA PRO A 55 -48.87 -19.59 -38.26
C PRO A 55 -48.32 -18.35 -38.98
N GLN A 56 -47.40 -18.51 -39.93
CA GLN A 56 -46.72 -17.39 -40.60
C GLN A 56 -47.46 -16.90 -41.86
N CYS A 57 -47.76 -17.80 -42.80
CA CYS A 57 -48.39 -17.43 -44.07
C CYS A 57 -49.89 -17.72 -44.16
N ARG A 58 -50.47 -18.33 -43.10
CA ARG A 58 -51.90 -18.70 -43.03
C ARG A 58 -52.38 -19.69 -44.11
N GLN A 59 -51.46 -20.32 -44.85
CA GLN A 59 -51.80 -21.38 -45.78
C GLN A 59 -52.46 -22.55 -45.04
N THR A 60 -53.57 -23.04 -45.55
CA THR A 60 -54.36 -24.14 -44.97
C THR A 60 -54.00 -25.48 -45.58
N PHE A 61 -54.10 -26.55 -44.80
CA PHE A 61 -53.80 -27.93 -45.16
C PHE A 61 -54.92 -28.85 -44.70
N THR A 62 -55.34 -29.75 -45.59
CA THR A 62 -56.31 -30.82 -45.35
C THR A 62 -55.92 -32.02 -46.23
N PRO A 63 -55.59 -33.20 -45.68
CA PRO A 63 -55.55 -33.60 -44.27
C PRO A 63 -54.36 -32.99 -43.47
N ARG A 64 -54.28 -33.27 -42.16
CA ARG A 64 -53.18 -32.84 -41.29
C ARG A 64 -51.82 -33.27 -41.87
N PRO A 65 -50.87 -32.35 -42.11
CA PRO A 65 -49.55 -32.72 -42.60
C PRO A 65 -48.82 -33.63 -41.60
N ILE A 66 -48.13 -34.67 -42.11
CA ILE A 66 -47.27 -35.52 -41.29
C ILE A 66 -45.99 -34.76 -41.00
N LEU A 67 -45.73 -34.49 -39.72
CA LEU A 67 -44.54 -33.79 -39.27
C LEU A 67 -43.36 -34.75 -39.19
N ARG A 68 -42.25 -34.37 -39.82
CA ARG A 68 -40.97 -35.09 -39.69
C ARG A 68 -39.89 -34.10 -39.33
N LYS A 69 -39.01 -34.52 -38.42
CA LYS A 69 -37.82 -33.75 -38.04
C LYS A 69 -36.95 -33.49 -39.25
N ASN A 70 -36.61 -32.23 -39.47
CA ASN A 70 -35.66 -31.80 -40.47
C ASN A 70 -34.26 -31.93 -39.89
N ASN A 71 -33.58 -33.03 -40.23
CA ASN A 71 -32.25 -33.35 -39.70
C ASN A 71 -31.18 -32.33 -40.11
N MET A 72 -31.31 -31.70 -41.28
CA MET A 72 -30.37 -30.66 -41.72
C MET A 72 -30.50 -29.39 -40.89
N LEU A 73 -31.73 -28.92 -40.66
CA LEU A 73 -31.95 -27.77 -39.78
C LEU A 73 -31.53 -28.08 -38.35
N ALA A 74 -31.77 -29.31 -37.87
CA ALA A 74 -31.31 -29.72 -36.56
C ALA A 74 -29.77 -29.68 -36.46
N GLU A 75 -29.06 -30.18 -37.46
CA GLU A 75 -27.59 -30.14 -37.49
C GLU A 75 -27.04 -28.71 -37.54
N VAL A 76 -27.63 -27.82 -38.35
CA VAL A 76 -27.23 -26.39 -38.43
C VAL A 76 -27.47 -25.69 -37.08
N VAL A 77 -28.62 -25.94 -36.44
CA VAL A 77 -28.95 -25.40 -35.11
C VAL A 77 -28.00 -25.93 -34.04
N GLU A 78 -27.63 -27.22 -34.09
CA GLU A 78 -26.66 -27.80 -33.14
C GLU A 78 -25.24 -27.28 -33.37
N LYS A 79 -24.80 -27.08 -34.62
CA LYS A 79 -23.52 -26.46 -34.96
C LYS A 79 -23.44 -25.01 -34.48
N LEU A 80 -24.55 -24.27 -34.56
CA LEU A 80 -24.64 -22.94 -33.93
C LEU A 80 -24.53 -23.07 -32.41
N LYS A 81 -25.29 -23.95 -31.75
CA LYS A 81 -25.18 -24.15 -30.29
C LYS A 81 -23.78 -24.53 -29.82
N THR A 82 -23.05 -25.34 -30.58
CA THR A 82 -21.67 -25.74 -30.25
C THR A 82 -20.63 -24.68 -30.60
N GLY A 83 -20.81 -23.94 -31.70
CA GLY A 83 -20.02 -22.72 -31.99
C GLY A 83 -20.26 -21.58 -30.99
N LEU A 84 -21.42 -21.57 -30.32
CA LEU A 84 -21.81 -20.63 -29.28
C LEU A 84 -21.32 -21.01 -27.85
N GLN A 85 -20.56 -22.09 -27.64
CA GLN A 85 -19.92 -22.32 -26.33
C GLN A 85 -18.78 -21.32 -26.01
N THR A 86 -18.40 -20.47 -26.97
CA THR A 86 -17.59 -19.26 -26.76
C THR A 86 -18.41 -17.95 -26.78
N ALA A 87 -19.72 -17.99 -27.06
CA ALA A 87 -20.60 -16.81 -27.02
C ALA A 87 -22.08 -17.23 -26.86
N SER A 88 -22.62 -17.15 -25.65
CA SER A 88 -24.00 -17.55 -25.29
C SER A 88 -25.11 -16.65 -25.92
N PRO A 89 -26.27 -17.20 -26.37
CA PRO A 89 -27.37 -16.47 -26.99
C PRO A 89 -28.38 -15.93 -25.95
N VAL A 90 -27.95 -15.00 -25.11
CA VAL A 90 -28.81 -14.16 -24.22
C VAL A 90 -28.86 -12.70 -24.73
N LEU A 91 -28.32 -12.45 -25.93
CA LEU A 91 -27.62 -11.21 -26.25
C LEU A 91 -28.45 -9.95 -26.59
N CYS A 92 -29.77 -9.98 -26.53
CA CYS A 92 -30.57 -8.82 -26.94
C CYS A 92 -31.18 -8.04 -25.76
N CYS A 93 -31.51 -8.69 -24.64
CA CYS A 93 -32.04 -8.01 -23.47
C CYS A 93 -30.91 -7.44 -22.60
N ALA A 94 -31.03 -6.19 -22.16
CA ALA A 94 -30.05 -5.60 -21.25
C ALA A 94 -30.00 -6.37 -19.93
N GLY A 95 -28.82 -6.90 -19.58
CA GLY A 95 -28.59 -7.56 -18.30
C GLY A 95 -28.25 -6.56 -17.17
N PRO A 96 -28.05 -7.06 -15.93
CA PRO A 96 -27.60 -6.23 -14.82
C PRO A 96 -26.25 -5.56 -15.15
N GLY A 97 -26.24 -4.22 -15.18
CA GLY A 97 -25.05 -3.42 -15.51
C GLY A 97 -24.90 -3.03 -16.98
N ASP A 98 -25.77 -3.53 -17.88
CA ASP A 98 -25.81 -3.07 -19.27
C ASP A 98 -26.52 -1.72 -19.39
N VAL A 99 -26.04 -0.89 -20.32
CA VAL A 99 -26.72 0.35 -20.70
C VAL A 99 -27.96 -0.02 -21.52
N VAL A 100 -29.12 0.43 -21.10
CA VAL A 100 -30.38 0.19 -21.81
C VAL A 100 -30.56 1.18 -22.97
N CYS A 101 -31.24 0.74 -24.03
CA CYS A 101 -31.68 1.65 -25.08
C CYS A 101 -32.85 2.53 -24.60
N ASP A 102 -32.77 3.83 -24.87
CA ASP A 102 -33.76 4.81 -24.45
C ASP A 102 -35.05 4.77 -25.27
N PHE A 103 -34.98 4.30 -26.52
CA PHE A 103 -36.08 4.32 -27.48
C PHE A 103 -36.88 3.00 -27.55
N CYS A 104 -36.39 1.92 -26.93
CA CYS A 104 -37.13 0.67 -26.86
C CYS A 104 -38.43 0.86 -26.07
N THR A 105 -39.56 0.64 -26.76
CA THR A 105 -40.89 0.59 -26.15
C THR A 105 -41.19 -0.85 -25.71
N GLY A 106 -41.50 -1.04 -24.42
CA GLY A 106 -41.78 -2.36 -23.83
C GLY A 106 -41.07 -2.62 -22.50
N THR A 107 -41.41 -3.73 -21.82
CA THR A 107 -40.83 -4.12 -20.52
C THR A 107 -39.42 -4.71 -20.64
N ARG A 108 -39.08 -5.31 -21.78
CA ARG A 108 -37.72 -5.82 -22.07
C ARG A 108 -36.97 -4.85 -22.99
N LYS A 109 -36.20 -3.95 -22.37
CA LYS A 109 -35.33 -3.02 -23.10
C LYS A 109 -34.09 -3.72 -23.62
N GLN A 110 -33.70 -3.35 -24.83
CA GLN A 110 -32.52 -3.88 -25.49
C GLN A 110 -31.25 -3.26 -24.93
N LYS A 111 -30.14 -4.01 -25.00
CA LYS A 111 -28.81 -3.47 -24.69
C LYS A 111 -28.44 -2.39 -25.72
N ALA A 112 -28.04 -1.22 -25.24
CA ALA A 112 -27.49 -0.17 -26.07
C ALA A 112 -26.07 -0.54 -26.52
N LEU A 113 -25.81 -0.38 -27.81
CA LEU A 113 -24.47 -0.55 -28.39
C LEU A 113 -23.71 0.77 -28.37
N MET A 114 -24.38 1.85 -28.75
CA MET A 114 -23.78 3.18 -28.87
C MET A 114 -24.63 4.24 -28.16
N SER A 115 -23.97 5.24 -27.61
CA SER A 115 -24.58 6.49 -27.16
C SER A 115 -24.25 7.62 -28.12
N CYS A 116 -25.24 8.44 -28.44
CA CYS A 116 -25.06 9.62 -29.26
C CYS A 116 -24.79 10.83 -28.38
N LEU A 117 -23.68 11.51 -28.61
CA LEU A 117 -23.32 12.73 -27.87
C LEU A 117 -24.16 13.95 -28.27
N VAL A 118 -24.83 13.91 -29.43
CA VAL A 118 -25.71 15.00 -29.88
C VAL A 118 -27.14 14.78 -29.38
N CYS A 119 -27.68 13.56 -29.50
CA CYS A 119 -29.01 13.23 -29.01
C CYS A 119 -29.06 13.02 -27.50
N LEU A 120 -27.90 12.87 -26.85
CA LEU A 120 -27.76 12.60 -25.41
C LEU A 120 -28.51 11.33 -24.97
N ALA A 121 -28.57 10.33 -25.85
CA ALA A 121 -29.32 9.09 -25.66
C ALA A 121 -28.53 7.87 -26.13
N SER A 122 -28.93 6.69 -25.66
CA SER A 122 -28.34 5.39 -25.91
C SER A 122 -29.24 4.52 -26.79
N TYR A 123 -28.64 3.85 -27.76
CA TYR A 123 -29.33 3.17 -28.86
C TYR A 123 -28.89 1.71 -28.94
N CYS A 124 -29.85 0.78 -29.02
CA CYS A 124 -29.61 -0.58 -29.49
C CYS A 124 -29.40 -0.58 -31.01
N GLU A 125 -28.99 -1.70 -31.57
CA GLU A 125 -28.67 -1.84 -33.00
C GLU A 125 -29.76 -1.29 -33.94
N SER A 126 -31.01 -1.71 -33.72
CA SER A 126 -32.15 -1.26 -34.52
C SER A 126 -32.39 0.25 -34.45
N HIS A 127 -32.32 0.85 -33.25
CA HIS A 127 -32.52 2.29 -33.08
C HIS A 127 -31.29 3.11 -33.47
N LEU A 128 -30.14 2.47 -33.67
CA LEU A 128 -28.93 3.13 -34.14
C LEU A 128 -28.90 3.28 -35.67
N GLN A 129 -29.61 2.42 -36.39
CA GLN A 129 -29.65 2.41 -37.86
C GLN A 129 -29.93 3.80 -38.50
N PRO A 130 -30.86 4.64 -38.00
CA PRO A 130 -31.08 5.99 -38.52
C PRO A 130 -29.83 6.90 -38.46
N HIS A 131 -28.92 6.68 -37.51
CA HIS A 131 -27.66 7.42 -37.43
C HIS A 131 -26.70 7.11 -38.57
N TYR A 132 -26.79 5.92 -39.16
CA TYR A 132 -25.94 5.52 -40.29
C TYR A 132 -26.57 5.83 -41.64
N GLU A 133 -27.90 5.81 -41.72
CA GLU A 133 -28.60 5.93 -43.00
C GLU A 133 -29.02 7.37 -43.30
N SER A 134 -29.58 8.07 -42.31
CA SER A 134 -30.09 9.42 -42.48
C SER A 134 -28.97 10.45 -42.58
N SER A 135 -29.01 11.28 -43.63
CA SER A 135 -28.07 12.41 -43.81
C SER A 135 -28.09 13.40 -42.65
N ALA A 136 -29.24 13.55 -41.96
CA ALA A 136 -29.38 14.42 -40.79
C ALA A 136 -28.57 13.90 -39.59
N PHE A 137 -28.55 12.58 -39.37
CA PHE A 137 -27.96 11.96 -38.19
C PHE A 137 -26.53 11.43 -38.41
N LYS A 138 -26.08 11.27 -39.66
CA LYS A 138 -24.70 10.85 -40.02
C LYS A 138 -23.60 11.71 -39.40
N LYS A 139 -23.89 12.98 -39.10
CA LYS A 139 -22.92 13.90 -38.48
C LYS A 139 -22.84 13.76 -36.96
N HIS A 140 -23.75 12.99 -36.36
CA HIS A 140 -23.78 12.83 -34.92
C HIS A 140 -22.62 11.96 -34.45
N LYS A 141 -21.91 12.42 -33.42
CA LYS A 141 -20.80 11.67 -32.83
C LYS A 141 -21.34 10.56 -31.94
N LEU A 142 -21.09 9.32 -32.34
CA LEU A 142 -21.44 8.11 -31.60
C LEU A 142 -20.22 7.61 -30.80
N ILE A 143 -20.44 7.16 -29.57
CA ILE A 143 -19.45 6.49 -28.73
C ILE A 143 -20.02 5.16 -28.24
N LYS A 144 -19.17 4.23 -27.80
CA LYS A 144 -19.63 3.00 -27.14
C LYS A 144 -20.56 3.35 -25.98
N ALA A 145 -21.69 2.63 -25.87
CA ALA A 145 -22.69 2.89 -24.86
C ALA A 145 -22.06 2.95 -23.46
N THR A 146 -22.42 3.98 -22.70
CA THR A 146 -21.84 4.24 -21.38
C THR A 146 -22.94 4.58 -20.37
N THR A 147 -22.86 3.99 -19.18
CA THR A 147 -23.76 4.31 -18.06
C THR A 147 -23.57 5.74 -17.56
N GLN A 148 -22.39 6.31 -17.80
CA GLN A 148 -21.98 7.64 -17.37
C GLN A 148 -22.33 8.73 -18.38
N LEU A 149 -23.30 8.50 -19.29
CA LEU A 149 -23.69 9.51 -20.27
C LEU A 149 -24.26 10.74 -19.56
N GLN A 150 -25.08 10.53 -18.52
CA GLN A 150 -25.67 11.61 -17.72
C GLN A 150 -24.62 12.43 -16.95
N GLU A 151 -23.53 11.81 -16.48
CA GLU A 151 -22.42 12.51 -15.83
C GLU A 151 -21.65 13.44 -16.79
N LYS A 152 -21.85 13.28 -18.12
CA LYS A 152 -21.24 14.12 -19.15
C LYS A 152 -22.15 15.25 -19.61
N ILE A 153 -23.32 15.39 -19.01
CA ILE A 153 -24.33 16.40 -19.34
C ILE A 153 -24.40 17.41 -18.19
N CYS A 154 -24.44 18.69 -18.55
CA CYS A 154 -24.65 19.77 -17.59
C CYS A 154 -26.07 19.72 -17.05
N SER A 155 -26.21 19.60 -15.73
CA SER A 155 -27.48 19.58 -15.01
C SER A 155 -28.34 20.83 -15.18
N HIS A 156 -27.74 21.98 -15.53
CA HIS A 156 -28.46 23.25 -15.67
C HIS A 156 -28.88 23.56 -17.10
N HIS A 157 -28.19 23.00 -18.09
CA HIS A 157 -28.31 23.43 -19.49
C HIS A 157 -28.60 22.28 -20.47
N ASP A 158 -28.57 21.03 -20.02
CA ASP A 158 -28.73 19.83 -20.84
C ASP A 158 -27.79 19.83 -22.06
N LYS A 159 -26.56 20.33 -21.87
CA LYS A 159 -25.48 20.36 -22.86
C LYS A 159 -24.28 19.57 -22.37
N LEU A 160 -23.49 19.03 -23.31
CA LEU A 160 -22.26 18.31 -23.00
C LEU A 160 -21.27 19.16 -22.21
N LEU A 161 -20.59 18.52 -21.26
CA LEU A 161 -19.47 19.10 -20.51
C LEU A 161 -18.18 19.04 -21.33
N GLU A 162 -18.01 20.00 -22.25
CA GLU A 162 -16.87 20.07 -23.17
C GLU A 162 -15.77 21.03 -22.73
N VAL A 163 -16.02 21.84 -21.69
CA VAL A 163 -15.10 22.84 -21.15
C VAL A 163 -14.66 22.41 -19.75
N PHE A 164 -13.42 22.66 -19.38
CA PHE A 164 -12.92 22.49 -18.03
C PHE A 164 -12.56 23.85 -17.45
N CYS A 165 -13.17 24.19 -16.31
CA CYS A 165 -12.82 25.36 -15.54
C CYS A 165 -11.68 25.00 -14.57
N ARG A 166 -10.51 25.62 -14.75
CA ARG A 166 -9.34 25.41 -13.87
C ARG A 166 -9.51 26.09 -12.53
N THR A 167 -10.20 27.23 -12.50
CA THR A 167 -10.50 27.96 -11.27
C THR A 167 -11.32 27.11 -10.30
N ASP A 168 -12.40 26.47 -10.78
CA ASP A 168 -13.29 25.66 -9.95
C ASP A 168 -13.00 24.16 -10.03
N GLN A 169 -12.00 23.77 -10.83
CA GLN A 169 -11.57 22.37 -11.08
C GLN A 169 -12.70 21.41 -11.50
N GLN A 170 -13.62 21.87 -12.35
CA GLN A 170 -14.76 21.06 -12.78
C GLN A 170 -15.01 21.15 -14.29
N CYS A 171 -15.60 20.09 -14.85
CA CYS A 171 -16.09 20.08 -16.22
C CYS A 171 -17.43 20.83 -16.29
N ILE A 172 -17.55 21.79 -17.21
CA ILE A 172 -18.72 22.64 -17.43
C ILE A 172 -19.12 22.61 -18.91
N CYS A 173 -20.35 23.02 -19.23
CA CYS A 173 -20.77 23.22 -20.62
C CYS A 173 -20.39 24.63 -21.12
N LEU A 174 -20.53 24.85 -22.43
CA LEU A 174 -20.21 26.15 -23.04
C LEU A 174 -21.09 27.30 -22.51
N LEU A 175 -22.35 27.02 -22.17
CA LEU A 175 -23.26 28.04 -21.61
C LEU A 175 -22.84 28.47 -20.19
N CYS A 176 -22.43 27.52 -19.34
CA CYS A 176 -21.83 27.81 -18.04
C CYS A 176 -20.60 28.70 -18.14
N SER A 177 -19.74 28.47 -19.15
CA SER A 177 -18.53 29.27 -19.39
C SER A 177 -18.83 30.73 -19.73
N LEU A 178 -19.98 31.01 -20.35
CA LEU A 178 -20.40 32.36 -20.72
C LEU A 178 -21.20 33.07 -19.60
N GLY A 179 -21.75 32.29 -18.65
CA GLY A 179 -22.57 32.76 -17.53
C GLY A 179 -21.82 32.74 -16.21
N GLU A 180 -22.12 31.76 -15.36
CA GLU A 180 -21.62 31.65 -13.99
C GLU A 180 -20.09 31.61 -13.88
N HIS A 181 -19.41 31.02 -14.88
CA HIS A 181 -17.95 30.92 -14.92
C HIS A 181 -17.30 32.01 -15.79
N LYS A 182 -18.00 33.12 -16.03
CA LYS A 182 -17.49 34.22 -16.85
C LYS A 182 -16.26 34.85 -16.19
N GLY A 183 -15.14 34.83 -16.90
CA GLY A 183 -13.86 35.37 -16.42
C GLY A 183 -12.99 34.37 -15.64
N HIS A 184 -13.43 33.11 -15.49
CA HIS A 184 -12.58 32.05 -14.96
C HIS A 184 -11.60 31.54 -16.01
N ASP A 185 -10.50 30.90 -15.58
CA ASP A 185 -9.59 30.23 -16.50
C ASP A 185 -10.24 28.95 -17.00
N THR A 186 -10.71 28.98 -18.25
CA THR A 186 -11.40 27.87 -18.89
C THR A 186 -10.64 27.39 -20.12
N VAL A 187 -10.51 26.07 -20.24
CA VAL A 187 -9.89 25.40 -21.38
C VAL A 187 -10.79 24.29 -21.89
N SER A 188 -10.56 23.76 -23.09
CA SER A 188 -11.31 22.58 -23.55
C SER A 188 -11.03 21.37 -22.64
N ALA A 189 -12.05 20.57 -22.32
CA ALA A 189 -11.91 19.39 -21.48
C ALA A 189 -10.97 18.34 -22.08
N THR A 190 -10.85 18.29 -23.42
CA THR A 190 -9.90 17.42 -24.13
C THR A 190 -8.45 17.86 -23.90
N ALA A 191 -8.15 19.15 -24.00
CA ALA A 191 -6.81 19.68 -23.75
C ALA A 191 -6.38 19.47 -22.29
N GLU A 192 -7.26 19.77 -21.33
CA GLU A 192 -6.96 19.56 -19.91
C GLU A 192 -6.74 18.08 -19.59
N ARG A 193 -7.56 17.18 -20.16
CA ARG A 193 -7.37 15.73 -19.98
C ARG A 193 -5.98 15.30 -20.47
N THR A 194 -5.56 15.76 -21.65
CA THR A 194 -4.24 15.42 -22.19
C THR A 194 -3.11 15.88 -21.27
N GLU A 195 -3.21 17.10 -20.74
CA GLU A 195 -2.21 17.62 -19.81
C GLU A 195 -2.20 16.85 -18.48
N LYS A 196 -3.37 16.59 -17.88
CA LYS A 196 -3.46 15.78 -16.64
C LYS A 196 -2.96 14.35 -16.86
N GLN A 197 -3.24 13.74 -18.02
CA GLN A 197 -2.74 12.42 -18.37
C GLN A 197 -1.21 12.40 -18.47
N ARG A 198 -0.61 13.43 -19.07
CA ARG A 198 0.84 13.59 -19.16
C ARG A 198 1.48 13.73 -17.77
N GLN A 199 0.90 14.57 -16.93
CA GLN A 199 1.37 14.76 -15.55
C GLN A 199 1.27 13.48 -14.72
N LEU A 200 0.18 12.72 -14.87
CA LEU A 200 0.01 11.43 -14.23
C LEU A 200 1.10 10.44 -14.67
N GLY A 201 1.42 10.39 -15.97
CA GLY A 201 2.49 9.54 -16.49
C GLY A 201 3.86 9.86 -15.87
N ILE A 202 4.19 11.15 -15.75
CA ILE A 202 5.44 11.58 -15.08
C ILE A 202 5.43 11.18 -13.60
N SER A 203 4.31 11.38 -12.90
CA SER A 203 4.18 11.00 -11.49
C SER A 203 4.33 9.49 -11.30
N GLN A 204 3.73 8.68 -12.17
CA GLN A 204 3.86 7.22 -12.14
C GLN A 204 5.32 6.79 -12.33
N GLN A 205 6.05 7.39 -13.28
CA GLN A 205 7.47 7.11 -13.48
C GLN A 205 8.31 7.44 -12.24
N LYS A 206 8.06 8.59 -11.60
CA LYS A 206 8.74 8.98 -10.36
C LYS A 206 8.48 7.99 -9.22
N VAL A 207 7.23 7.53 -9.07
CA VAL A 207 6.88 6.53 -8.06
C VAL A 207 7.60 5.21 -8.35
N HIS A 208 7.63 4.77 -9.61
CA HIS A 208 8.31 3.53 -9.99
C HIS A 208 9.81 3.59 -9.69
N GLN A 209 10.48 4.71 -10.01
CA GLN A 209 11.90 4.91 -9.67
C GLN A 209 12.15 4.82 -8.16
N ARG A 210 11.30 5.47 -7.35
CA ARG A 210 11.42 5.41 -5.89
C ARG A 210 11.23 3.99 -5.34
N VAL A 211 10.32 3.22 -5.92
CA VAL A 211 10.12 1.82 -5.53
C VAL A 211 11.37 0.99 -5.84
N GLN A 212 11.93 1.12 -7.05
CA GLN A 212 13.17 0.42 -7.43
C GLN A 212 14.35 0.75 -6.52
N GLU A 213 14.51 2.04 -6.15
CA GLU A 213 15.55 2.47 -5.21
C GLU A 213 15.37 1.81 -3.84
N ARG A 214 14.13 1.80 -3.30
CA ARG A 214 13.82 1.13 -2.03
C ARG A 214 14.04 -0.37 -2.08
N GLU A 215 13.70 -1.03 -3.20
CA GLU A 215 13.97 -2.45 -3.37
C GLU A 215 15.48 -2.76 -3.35
N LYS A 216 16.31 -1.87 -3.89
CA LYS A 216 17.77 -2.00 -3.81
C LYS A 216 18.27 -1.84 -2.38
N GLU A 217 17.82 -0.81 -1.66
CA GLU A 217 18.16 -0.61 -0.24
C GLU A 217 17.79 -1.83 0.62
N VAL A 218 16.61 -2.42 0.39
CA VAL A 218 16.17 -3.62 1.11
C VAL A 218 17.11 -4.80 0.88
N LYS A 219 17.59 -5.00 -0.36
CA LYS A 219 18.57 -6.06 -0.67
C LYS A 219 19.90 -5.83 0.04
N GLU A 220 20.38 -4.59 0.11
CA GLU A 220 21.61 -4.23 0.83
C GLU A 220 21.47 -4.53 2.33
N VAL A 221 20.33 -4.18 2.93
CA VAL A 221 20.04 -4.50 4.34
C VAL A 221 19.97 -6.01 4.58
N GLN A 222 19.36 -6.78 3.66
CA GLN A 222 19.31 -8.23 3.77
C GLN A 222 20.72 -8.86 3.75
N GLN A 223 21.60 -8.41 2.85
CA GLN A 223 22.99 -8.87 2.79
C GLN A 223 23.77 -8.54 4.07
N ALA A 224 23.57 -7.34 4.63
CA ALA A 224 24.17 -6.97 5.91
C ALA A 224 23.68 -7.85 7.06
N MET A 225 22.39 -8.21 7.07
CA MET A 225 21.82 -9.11 8.07
C MET A 225 22.38 -10.54 7.98
N GLU A 226 22.57 -11.07 6.77
CA GLU A 226 23.22 -12.38 6.58
C GLU A 226 24.67 -12.38 7.06
N SER A 227 25.41 -11.30 6.78
CA SER A 227 26.78 -11.12 7.26
C SER A 227 26.86 -11.10 8.79
N LEU A 228 25.87 -10.50 9.47
CA LEU A 228 25.77 -10.50 10.93
C LEU A 228 25.46 -11.90 11.49
N LYS A 229 24.56 -12.66 10.86
CA LYS A 229 24.23 -14.04 11.29
C LYS A 229 25.43 -14.98 11.23
N LEU A 230 26.30 -14.84 10.23
CA LEU A 230 27.54 -15.62 10.13
C LEU A 230 28.49 -15.34 11.30
N LEU A 231 28.52 -14.11 11.81
CA LEU A 231 29.33 -13.75 12.99
C LEU A 231 28.78 -14.34 14.30
N GLU A 232 27.48 -14.61 14.39
CA GLU A 232 26.84 -15.22 15.57
C GLU A 232 27.05 -16.74 15.66
N SER A 233 27.35 -17.42 14.56
CA SER A 233 27.54 -18.88 14.51
C SER A 233 28.88 -19.42 15.05
N HIS A 234 29.80 -18.55 15.46
CA HIS A 234 31.08 -18.96 16.06
C HIS A 234 31.09 -18.69 17.58
N PRO A 235 30.86 -19.70 18.44
CA PRO A 235 30.99 -19.53 19.89
C PRO A 235 32.47 -19.33 20.22
N CYS A 236 32.80 -18.14 20.72
CA CYS A 236 34.15 -17.77 21.16
C CYS A 236 34.56 -18.60 22.38
N LYS A 237 35.19 -19.76 22.15
CA LYS A 237 35.95 -20.47 23.19
C LYS A 237 37.25 -19.71 23.40
N SER A 238 37.40 -19.14 24.60
CA SER A 238 38.65 -18.71 25.26
C SER A 238 39.79 -18.22 24.34
N TRP A 239 40.08 -16.92 24.42
CA TRP A 239 41.20 -16.21 23.77
C TRP A 239 41.05 -15.91 22.27
N ALA A 240 40.01 -15.14 21.88
CA ALA A 240 39.92 -14.61 20.52
C ALA A 240 40.56 -13.22 20.39
N THR A 241 41.52 -13.10 19.49
CA THR A 241 42.06 -11.83 18.99
C THR A 241 41.15 -11.36 17.86
N CYS A 242 40.23 -10.42 18.13
CA CYS A 242 39.23 -10.00 17.14
C CYS A 242 39.62 -8.67 16.46
N ARG A 243 39.45 -8.60 15.14
CA ARG A 243 39.77 -7.42 14.29
C ARG A 243 38.54 -6.52 13.99
N HIS A 244 37.35 -6.86 14.47
CA HIS A 244 36.11 -6.12 14.21
C HIS A 244 35.32 -5.83 15.50
N LEU A 245 34.32 -4.93 15.41
CA LEU A 245 33.41 -4.56 16.50
C LEU A 245 32.79 -5.82 17.10
N LEU A 246 33.03 -6.04 18.39
CA LEU A 246 32.52 -7.21 19.11
C LEU A 246 31.25 -6.86 19.85
N TYR A 247 30.14 -7.54 19.52
CA TYR A 247 28.95 -7.56 20.37
C TYR A 247 28.93 -8.90 21.12
N LEU A 248 29.23 -8.87 22.42
CA LEU A 248 29.32 -10.08 23.23
C LEU A 248 28.21 -10.09 24.29
N ARG A 249 27.44 -11.18 24.32
CA ARG A 249 26.57 -11.55 25.41
C ARG A 249 27.00 -12.91 25.93
N THR A 250 27.52 -12.95 27.15
CA THR A 250 28.02 -14.18 27.77
C THR A 250 27.32 -14.41 29.10
N ALA A 251 26.98 -15.68 29.35
CA ALA A 251 26.48 -16.19 30.62
C ALA A 251 27.58 -16.93 31.43
N GLN A 252 28.84 -16.74 31.03
CA GLN A 252 30.01 -17.31 31.71
C GLN A 252 31.02 -16.23 32.11
N PRO A 253 31.78 -16.43 33.21
CA PRO A 253 32.86 -15.55 33.61
C PRO A 253 33.86 -15.38 32.46
N CYS A 254 34.24 -14.14 32.17
CA CYS A 254 35.07 -13.85 31.00
C CYS A 254 36.26 -12.94 31.35
N SER A 255 37.41 -13.30 30.79
CA SER A 255 38.61 -12.46 30.78
C SER A 255 38.86 -12.01 29.34
N ILE A 256 38.53 -10.75 29.05
CA ILE A 256 38.54 -10.21 27.69
C ILE A 256 39.77 -9.32 27.49
N LYS A 257 40.57 -9.66 26.49
CA LYS A 257 41.63 -8.82 25.95
C LYS A 257 41.30 -8.47 24.50
N CYS A 258 40.97 -7.22 24.22
CA CYS A 258 40.56 -6.78 22.88
C CYS A 258 41.31 -5.52 22.49
N SER A 259 41.66 -5.45 21.20
CA SER A 259 42.30 -4.33 20.54
C SER A 259 41.31 -3.66 19.56
N CYS A 260 40.02 -3.75 19.88
CA CYS A 260 38.88 -3.49 19.04
C CYS A 260 37.77 -2.78 19.86
N PRO A 261 36.85 -2.04 19.22
CA PRO A 261 35.67 -1.57 19.94
C PRO A 261 34.82 -2.76 20.43
N LEU A 262 34.35 -2.68 21.67
CA LEU A 262 33.63 -3.77 22.33
C LEU A 262 32.30 -3.27 22.92
N TYR A 263 31.22 -4.00 22.66
CA TYR A 263 29.96 -3.88 23.38
C TYR A 263 29.74 -5.18 24.16
N LEU A 264 29.85 -5.11 25.49
CA LEU A 264 29.71 -6.27 26.37
C LEU A 264 28.48 -6.14 27.28
N ARG A 265 27.67 -7.19 27.28
CA ARG A 265 26.65 -7.42 28.31
C ARG A 265 26.89 -8.77 28.97
N THR A 266 27.12 -8.76 30.28
CA THR A 266 27.41 -9.98 31.06
C THR A 266 26.65 -9.97 32.37
N ASP A 267 26.15 -11.12 32.78
CA ASP A 267 25.57 -11.40 34.10
C ASP A 267 26.54 -12.20 34.99
N GLN A 268 27.80 -12.32 34.56
CA GLN A 268 28.90 -12.98 35.27
C GLN A 268 30.09 -12.03 35.49
N PRO A 269 30.95 -12.32 36.51
CA PRO A 269 32.16 -11.54 36.77
C PRO A 269 33.05 -11.44 35.55
N CYS A 270 33.57 -10.24 35.27
CA CYS A 270 34.42 -10.00 34.11
C CYS A 270 35.69 -9.22 34.43
N SER A 271 36.76 -9.58 33.73
CA SER A 271 38.03 -8.86 33.74
C SER A 271 38.30 -8.34 32.33
N ILE A 272 38.34 -7.01 32.17
CA ILE A 272 38.50 -6.38 30.86
C ILE A 272 39.84 -5.66 30.79
N LYS A 273 40.64 -6.06 29.80
CA LYS A 273 41.87 -5.37 29.38
C LYS A 273 41.72 -4.95 27.92
N CYS A 274 41.24 -3.74 27.69
CA CYS A 274 41.07 -3.20 26.34
C CYS A 274 42.13 -2.13 26.05
N SER A 275 42.39 -1.90 24.77
CA SER A 275 43.12 -0.71 24.29
C SER A 275 42.26 0.18 23.38
N CYS A 276 40.99 -0.16 23.20
CA CYS A 276 40.03 0.53 22.32
C CYS A 276 38.70 0.82 23.03
N PRO A 277 37.92 1.81 22.57
CA PRO A 277 36.72 2.22 23.28
C PRO A 277 35.71 1.10 23.45
N PHE A 278 35.07 1.02 24.62
CA PHE A 278 34.07 -0.02 24.87
C PHE A 278 32.88 0.47 25.68
N TYR A 279 31.78 -0.25 25.52
CA TYR A 279 30.57 -0.14 26.31
C TYR A 279 30.41 -1.42 27.13
N LEU A 280 30.29 -1.27 28.46
CA LEU A 280 30.06 -2.39 29.38
C LEU A 280 28.78 -2.16 30.18
N ARG A 281 27.93 -3.19 30.17
CA ARG A 281 26.84 -3.36 31.14
C ARG A 281 27.01 -4.69 31.88
N THR A 282 27.17 -4.63 33.19
CA THR A 282 27.36 -5.82 34.04
C THR A 282 26.56 -5.69 35.32
N ASP A 283 25.95 -6.78 35.75
CA ASP A 283 25.22 -6.86 37.02
C ASP A 283 26.07 -7.61 38.08
N GLN A 284 27.36 -7.82 37.79
CA GLN A 284 28.35 -8.52 38.61
C GLN A 284 29.66 -7.73 38.78
N PRO A 285 30.47 -8.02 39.82
CA PRO A 285 31.74 -7.34 40.06
C PRO A 285 32.67 -7.41 38.84
N CYS A 286 33.25 -6.26 38.47
CA CYS A 286 34.15 -6.16 37.34
C CYS A 286 35.47 -5.48 37.69
N SER A 287 36.55 -5.99 37.08
CA SER A 287 37.88 -5.39 37.13
C SER A 287 38.24 -4.84 35.76
N ILE A 288 38.44 -3.52 35.67
CA ILE A 288 38.68 -2.82 34.41
C ILE A 288 40.06 -2.19 34.42
N LYS A 289 40.88 -2.58 33.44
CA LYS A 289 42.16 -1.94 33.14
C LYS A 289 42.17 -1.50 31.68
N CYS A 290 41.85 -0.24 31.41
CA CYS A 290 41.94 0.34 30.05
C CYS A 290 42.88 1.55 29.99
N SER A 291 43.40 1.80 28.80
CA SER A 291 44.02 3.06 28.37
C SER A 291 43.14 3.84 27.37
N CYS A 292 41.87 3.47 27.25
CA CYS A 292 40.89 3.97 26.27
C CYS A 292 39.64 4.55 26.94
N PRO A 293 38.89 5.45 26.27
CA PRO A 293 37.60 5.90 26.78
C PRO A 293 36.56 4.79 26.83
N PHE A 294 35.73 4.75 27.86
CA PHE A 294 34.68 3.74 27.96
C PHE A 294 33.43 4.24 28.65
N TYR A 295 32.32 3.55 28.40
CA TYR A 295 31.06 3.70 29.12
C TYR A 295 30.82 2.46 29.98
N LEU A 296 30.60 2.66 31.28
CA LEU A 296 30.31 1.60 32.22
C LEU A 296 28.98 1.85 32.94
N ARG A 297 28.14 0.82 32.95
CA ARG A 297 27.01 0.69 33.87
C ARG A 297 27.16 -0.59 34.68
N THR A 298 27.24 -0.46 36.00
CA THR A 298 27.27 -1.61 36.91
C THR A 298 26.45 -1.40 38.17
N ASP A 299 25.78 -2.47 38.58
CA ASP A 299 24.96 -2.55 39.80
C ASP A 299 25.70 -3.29 40.93
N GLN A 300 27.03 -3.47 40.78
CA GLN A 300 27.93 -4.15 41.72
C GLN A 300 29.27 -3.39 41.87
N PRO A 301 30.01 -3.58 42.98
CA PRO A 301 31.28 -2.90 43.23
C PRO A 301 32.32 -3.24 42.15
N CYS A 302 32.97 -2.21 41.63
CA CYS A 302 33.96 -2.32 40.56
C CYS A 302 35.29 -1.66 40.94
N SER A 303 36.39 -2.32 40.54
CA SER A 303 37.74 -1.74 40.63
C SER A 303 38.15 -1.21 39.26
N ILE A 304 38.24 0.11 39.14
CA ILE A 304 38.57 0.78 37.88
C ILE A 304 39.97 1.38 37.97
N LYS A 305 40.87 0.94 37.09
CA LYS A 305 42.19 1.54 36.89
C LYS A 305 42.35 1.94 35.43
N CYS A 306 42.13 3.22 35.13
CA CYS A 306 42.25 3.77 33.77
C CYS A 306 43.00 5.10 33.79
N SER A 307 43.59 5.44 32.65
CA SER A 307 44.35 6.67 32.39
C SER A 307 43.65 7.57 31.36
N CYS A 308 42.34 7.39 31.21
CA CYS A 308 41.54 7.76 30.05
C CYS A 308 40.16 8.31 30.51
N PRO A 309 39.50 9.20 29.76
CA PRO A 309 38.20 9.70 30.18
C PRO A 309 37.11 8.63 30.12
N PHE A 310 36.22 8.56 31.10
CA PHE A 310 35.13 7.58 31.08
C PHE A 310 33.82 8.13 31.63
N TYR A 311 32.73 7.51 31.20
CA TYR A 311 31.40 7.70 31.76
C TYR A 311 31.05 6.52 32.65
N PHE A 312 30.67 6.80 33.90
CA PHE A 312 30.33 5.77 34.86
C PHE A 312 28.97 6.03 35.49
N ARG A 313 28.12 5.01 35.45
CA ARG A 313 26.85 4.97 36.19
C ARG A 313 26.85 3.76 37.12
N THR A 314 26.56 4.00 38.39
CA THR A 314 26.45 2.93 39.38
C THR A 314 25.33 3.17 40.37
N ASP A 315 24.68 2.08 40.75
CA ASP A 315 23.62 2.07 41.75
C ASP A 315 24.11 1.43 43.08
N GLN A 316 25.45 1.38 43.29
CA GLN A 316 26.12 0.85 44.49
C GLN A 316 27.15 1.82 45.08
N PRO A 317 27.49 1.71 46.40
CA PRO A 317 28.55 2.49 47.01
C PRO A 317 29.90 2.24 46.32
N CYS A 318 30.57 3.30 45.88
CA CYS A 318 31.84 3.18 45.16
C CYS A 318 32.95 4.02 45.79
N SER A 319 34.16 3.45 45.82
CA SER A 319 35.40 4.16 46.15
C SER A 319 36.23 4.32 44.88
N ILE A 320 36.32 5.55 44.37
CA ILE A 320 36.99 5.83 43.09
C ILE A 320 38.29 6.59 43.32
N LYS A 321 39.38 6.03 42.77
CA LYS A 321 40.68 6.68 42.66
C LYS A 321 41.10 6.74 41.20
N CYS A 322 40.98 7.90 40.56
CA CYS A 322 41.35 8.10 39.15
C CYS A 322 42.11 9.42 38.97
N SER A 323 43.02 9.40 37.99
CA SER A 323 43.87 10.52 37.57
C SER A 323 43.43 11.08 36.20
N CYS A 324 42.21 10.75 35.77
CA CYS A 324 41.65 10.90 34.43
C CYS A 324 40.29 11.63 34.47
N PRO A 325 39.93 12.54 33.56
CA PRO A 325 38.63 13.21 33.64
C PRO A 325 37.46 12.22 33.56
N PHE A 326 36.45 12.31 34.42
CA PHE A 326 35.31 11.39 34.32
C PHE A 326 33.97 12.02 34.69
N TYR A 327 32.91 11.46 34.10
CA TYR A 327 31.53 11.74 34.44
C TYR A 327 31.01 10.61 35.32
N LEU A 328 30.45 10.94 36.49
CA LEU A 328 29.81 9.99 37.39
C LEU A 328 28.37 10.37 37.66
N ARG A 329 27.47 9.40 37.52
CA ARG A 329 26.13 9.42 38.09
C ARG A 329 25.97 8.27 39.08
N THR A 330 25.66 8.60 40.33
CA THR A 330 25.47 7.61 41.40
C THR A 330 24.24 7.95 42.23
N ASP A 331 23.45 6.93 42.55
CA ASP A 331 22.30 7.05 43.45
C ASP A 331 22.63 6.49 44.86
N GLN A 332 23.93 6.28 45.14
CA GLN A 332 24.47 5.74 46.39
C GLN A 332 25.63 6.60 46.96
N PRO A 333 25.91 6.50 48.28
CA PRO A 333 27.02 7.22 48.93
C PRO A 333 28.37 6.87 48.31
N CYS A 334 29.18 7.89 48.04
CA CYS A 334 30.43 7.75 47.30
C CYS A 334 31.60 8.43 47.99
N SER A 335 32.77 7.78 47.96
CA SER A 335 34.04 8.36 48.41
C SER A 335 34.96 8.51 47.20
N ILE A 336 35.23 9.76 46.81
CA ILE A 336 35.96 10.06 45.58
C ILE A 336 37.25 10.80 45.91
N LYS A 337 38.37 10.23 45.45
CA LYS A 337 39.69 10.86 45.48
C LYS A 337 40.22 10.98 44.06
N CYS A 338 40.18 12.17 43.48
CA CYS A 338 40.61 12.40 42.11
C CYS A 338 41.58 13.57 41.98
N SER A 339 42.48 13.48 41.00
CA SER A 339 43.44 14.53 40.66
C SER A 339 43.21 15.07 39.24
N CYS A 340 41.95 15.08 38.81
CA CYS A 340 41.49 15.35 37.46
C CYS A 340 40.08 15.98 37.48
N PRO A 341 39.67 16.66 36.39
CA PRO A 341 38.32 17.23 36.29
C PRO A 341 37.22 16.19 36.50
N LEU A 342 36.26 16.51 37.35
CA LEU A 342 35.16 15.60 37.71
C LEU A 342 33.81 16.28 37.43
N TYR A 343 32.94 15.60 36.70
CA TYR A 343 31.52 15.93 36.65
C TYR A 343 30.72 14.89 37.43
N LEU A 344 30.09 15.31 38.53
CA LEU A 344 29.33 14.44 39.43
C LEU A 344 27.88 14.87 39.53
N ARG A 345 26.98 13.90 39.36
CA ARG A 345 25.57 13.99 39.76
C ARG A 345 25.28 12.92 40.80
N THR A 346 24.83 13.31 41.98
CA THR A 346 24.51 12.39 43.08
C THR A 346 23.24 12.81 43.81
N ASP A 347 22.42 11.84 44.18
CA ASP A 347 21.21 12.06 44.98
C ASP A 347 21.42 11.58 46.44
N LYS A 348 22.69 11.31 46.82
CA LYS A 348 23.14 10.82 48.14
C LYS A 348 24.37 11.57 48.65
N PRO A 349 24.60 11.59 49.98
CA PRO A 349 25.76 12.24 50.58
C PRO A 349 27.07 11.60 50.09
N CYS A 350 28.01 12.43 49.67
CA CYS A 350 29.33 12.00 49.20
C CYS A 350 30.45 12.77 49.88
N SER A 351 31.61 12.10 50.01
CA SER A 351 32.86 12.69 50.48
C SER A 351 33.82 12.81 49.30
N ILE A 352 34.15 14.05 48.91
CA ILE A 352 34.90 14.34 47.70
C ILE A 352 36.19 15.07 48.06
N LYS A 353 37.33 14.48 47.67
CA LYS A 353 38.64 15.12 47.74
C LYS A 353 39.20 15.25 46.33
N CYS A 354 39.24 16.46 45.79
CA CYS A 354 39.68 16.74 44.43
C CYS A 354 40.77 17.82 44.40
N SER A 355 41.80 17.64 43.56
CA SER A 355 42.82 18.67 43.30
C SER A 355 42.68 19.32 41.92
N CYS A 356 41.48 19.28 41.33
CA CYS A 356 41.15 19.75 39.98
C CYS A 356 39.73 20.34 39.94
N PRO A 357 39.31 20.97 38.82
CA PRO A 357 37.97 21.54 38.70
C PRO A 357 36.86 20.51 38.93
N LEU A 358 35.90 20.84 39.80
CA LEU A 358 34.79 19.99 40.18
C LEU A 358 33.47 20.61 39.75
N TYR A 359 32.67 19.89 38.97
CA TYR A 359 31.29 20.21 38.64
C TYR A 359 30.38 19.24 39.38
N LEU A 360 29.66 19.73 40.39
CA LEU A 360 28.80 18.91 41.26
C LEU A 360 27.35 19.39 41.21
N ARG A 361 26.44 18.45 40.95
CA ARG A 361 25.01 18.59 41.20
C ARG A 361 24.59 17.57 42.25
N THR A 362 24.07 18.04 43.37
CA THR A 362 23.63 17.18 44.48
C THR A 362 22.35 17.70 45.13
N ASP A 363 21.47 16.78 45.51
CA ASP A 363 20.25 17.10 46.26
C ASP A 363 20.42 16.79 47.77
N GLN A 364 21.62 16.40 48.19
CA GLN A 364 21.98 15.99 49.55
C GLN A 364 23.28 16.67 50.05
N PRO A 365 23.48 16.80 51.37
CA PRO A 365 24.68 17.42 51.93
C PRO A 365 25.95 16.59 51.63
N CYS A 366 26.94 17.23 51.02
CA CYS A 366 28.24 16.63 50.70
C CYS A 366 29.39 17.26 51.51
N SER A 367 30.43 16.47 51.78
CA SER A 367 31.70 16.96 52.32
C SER A 367 32.70 17.10 51.19
N ILE A 368 33.10 18.34 50.88
CA ILE A 368 33.91 18.67 49.71
C ILE A 368 35.21 19.33 50.17
N LYS A 369 36.35 18.72 49.83
CA LYS A 369 37.67 19.31 49.99
C LYS A 369 38.31 19.46 48.62
N CYS A 370 38.43 20.68 48.13
CA CYS A 370 39.02 20.97 46.83
C CYS A 370 40.08 22.09 46.88
N SER A 371 41.07 22.00 45.99
CA SER A 371 42.11 23.03 45.84
C SER A 371 42.04 23.73 44.49
N CYS A 372 40.87 23.72 43.85
CA CYS A 372 40.61 24.17 42.48
C CYS A 372 39.17 24.69 42.35
N PRO A 373 38.81 25.36 41.23
CA PRO A 373 37.48 25.90 41.02
C PRO A 373 36.36 24.86 41.18
N LEU A 374 35.36 25.21 41.97
CA LEU A 374 34.19 24.37 42.26
C LEU A 374 32.93 25.02 41.67
N TYR A 375 32.20 24.27 40.85
CA TYR A 375 30.86 24.61 40.38
C TYR A 375 29.87 23.69 41.08
N LEU A 376 29.11 24.23 42.04
CA LEU A 376 28.17 23.48 42.87
C LEU A 376 26.75 23.94 42.62
N ARG A 377 25.87 22.98 42.31
CA ARG A 377 24.42 23.14 42.34
C ARG A 377 23.84 22.24 43.43
N THR A 378 23.27 22.83 44.48
CA THR A 378 22.71 22.08 45.62
C THR A 378 21.58 22.84 46.29
N ASP A 379 20.60 22.09 46.81
CA ASP A 379 19.47 22.63 47.58
C ASP A 379 19.66 22.43 49.09
N GLN A 380 20.76 21.75 49.48
CA GLN A 380 21.13 21.44 50.86
C GLN A 380 22.51 22.01 51.23
N PRO A 381 22.75 22.39 52.49
CA PRO A 381 24.04 22.92 52.94
C PRO A 381 25.14 21.85 52.86
N CYS A 382 26.24 22.16 52.17
CA CYS A 382 27.40 21.29 52.04
C CYS A 382 28.58 21.80 52.89
N SER A 383 29.38 20.89 53.45
CA SER A 383 30.63 21.24 54.13
C SER A 383 31.74 21.42 53.11
N ILE A 384 32.11 22.66 52.78
CA ILE A 384 33.07 22.98 51.72
C ILE A 384 34.34 23.55 52.32
N LYS A 385 35.48 22.89 52.05
CA LYS A 385 36.83 23.41 52.29
C LYS A 385 37.51 23.61 50.94
N CYS A 386 37.44 24.84 50.41
CA CYS A 386 38.05 25.22 49.13
C CYS A 386 39.10 26.33 49.33
N SER A 387 40.25 26.22 48.65
CA SER A 387 41.27 27.28 48.61
C SER A 387 41.17 28.18 47.37
N CYS A 388 40.14 28.00 46.53
CA CYS A 388 39.95 28.68 45.24
C CYS A 388 38.51 29.21 45.10
N PRO A 389 38.23 30.08 44.12
CA PRO A 389 36.88 30.57 43.84
C PRO A 389 35.90 29.42 43.60
N PHE A 390 34.69 29.53 44.14
CA PHE A 390 33.61 28.57 43.86
C PHE A 390 32.34 29.30 43.43
N TYR A 391 31.62 28.69 42.50
CA TYR A 391 30.30 29.13 42.05
C TYR A 391 29.26 28.22 42.69
N LEU A 392 28.37 28.81 43.50
CA LEU A 392 27.26 28.12 44.15
C LEU A 392 25.94 28.59 43.53
N ARG A 393 25.12 27.64 43.07
CA ARG A 393 23.75 27.88 42.60
C ARG A 393 22.79 27.00 43.39
N THR A 394 21.98 27.60 44.25
CA THR A 394 20.87 26.91 44.91
C THR A 394 19.68 26.85 43.95
N ALA A 395 18.95 25.73 43.87
CA ALA A 395 17.63 25.76 43.27
C ALA A 395 16.68 26.42 44.28
N ARG A 396 15.97 27.45 43.81
CA ARG A 396 14.77 27.93 44.48
C ARG A 396 13.59 27.10 44.02
#